data_AF-A0A1A2M7X1-F1
#
_entry.id   AF-A0A1A2M7X1-F1
#
_cell.length_a   1.000
_cell.length_b   1.000
_cell.length_c   1.000
_cell.angle_alpha   90.00
_cell.angle_beta   90.00
_cell.angle_gamma   90.00
#
_symmetry.space_group_name_H-M   'P 1'
#
loop_
_entity.id
_entity.type
_entity.pdbx_description
1 polymer ?
#
loop_
_entity_poly.entity_id
_entity_poly.type
_entity_poly.pdbx_seq_one_letter_code
_entity_poly.pdbx_strand_id
1 'polypeptide(L)'
;MRREQLADTVAAEQEVVLRTIRSLLDDGLMKIGDILGASDERVVSWDLSIDAAMDRLRDLFVGHYDEPELWDLAIWLQLTPEGERLAESLPHG
;
A
#
# COMPACT_ATOMS: atom_id res chain seq x y z
N MET A 1 -16.93 -21.69 1.28
CA MET A 1 -16.41 -20.51 0.59
C MET A 1 -15.50 -19.79 1.59
N ARG A 2 -14.17 -19.90 1.44
CA ARG A 2 -13.21 -19.23 2.33
C ARG A 2 -13.04 -17.80 1.81
N ARG A 3 -13.01 -16.82 2.71
CA ARG A 3 -13.32 -15.43 2.39
C ARG A 3 -12.29 -14.70 1.51
N GLU A 4 -11.13 -15.26 1.16
CA GLU A 4 -10.08 -14.46 0.50
C GLU A 4 -9.24 -15.28 -0.48
N GLN A 5 -9.79 -15.63 -1.63
CA GLN A 5 -8.99 -15.92 -2.82
C GLN A 5 -9.41 -14.86 -3.85
N LEU A 6 -8.76 -13.70 -3.76
CA LEU A 6 -9.06 -12.53 -4.61
C LEU A 6 -8.59 -12.74 -6.05
N ALA A 7 -7.68 -13.69 -6.26
CA ALA A 7 -7.20 -14.11 -7.58
C ALA A 7 -6.62 -15.53 -7.57
N ASP A 8 -6.42 -16.10 -8.76
CA ASP A 8 -5.92 -17.47 -8.96
C ASP A 8 -4.40 -17.57 -9.16
N THR A 9 -3.72 -16.43 -9.29
CA THR A 9 -2.27 -16.36 -9.53
C THR A 9 -1.64 -15.19 -8.78
N VAL A 10 -0.37 -15.33 -8.39
CA VAL A 10 0.41 -14.25 -7.75
C VAL A 10 0.37 -12.96 -8.57
N ALA A 11 0.52 -13.04 -9.90
CA ALA A 11 0.46 -11.86 -10.76
C ALA A 11 -0.90 -11.14 -10.69
N ALA A 12 -1.99 -11.90 -10.59
CA ALA A 12 -3.32 -11.32 -10.46
C ALA A 12 -3.58 -10.77 -9.04
N GLU A 13 -3.01 -11.38 -8.00
CA GLU A 13 -3.02 -10.81 -6.64
C GLU A 13 -2.25 -9.50 -6.58
N GLN A 14 -1.05 -9.45 -7.16
CA GLN A 14 -0.21 -8.25 -7.26
C GLN A 14 -0.95 -7.12 -7.98
N GLU A 15 -1.64 -7.41 -9.09
CA GLU A 15 -2.43 -6.41 -9.80
C GLU A 15 -3.58 -5.86 -8.94
N VAL A 16 -4.26 -6.71 -8.16
CA VAL A 16 -5.30 -6.27 -7.22
C VAL A 16 -4.71 -5.34 -6.16
N VAL A 17 -3.55 -5.68 -5.59
CA VAL A 17 -2.85 -4.85 -4.60
C VAL A 17 -2.46 -3.51 -5.19
N LEU A 18 -1.77 -3.49 -6.33
CA LEU A 18 -1.32 -2.27 -7.00
C LEU A 18 -2.49 -1.34 -7.37
N ARG A 19 -3.56 -1.89 -7.93
CA ARG A 19 -4.76 -1.12 -8.27
C ARG A 19 -5.42 -0.52 -7.04
N THR A 20 -5.53 -1.30 -5.96
CA THR A 20 -6.17 -0.85 -4.72
C THR A 20 -5.37 0.28 -4.08
N ILE A 21 -4.04 0.11 -3.99
CA ILE A 21 -3.14 1.15 -3.49
C ILE A 21 -3.25 2.42 -4.34
N ARG A 22 -3.20 2.30 -5.69
CA ARG A 22 -3.36 3.45 -6.58
C ARG A 22 -4.67 4.21 -6.31
N SER A 23 -5.80 3.52 -6.23
CA SER A 23 -7.10 4.15 -5.96
C SER A 23 -7.08 4.92 -4.65
N LEU A 24 -6.53 4.34 -3.59
CA LEU A 24 -6.48 5.00 -2.28
C LEU A 24 -5.54 6.20 -2.25
N LEU A 25 -4.46 6.18 -3.04
CA LEU A 25 -3.56 7.33 -3.21
C LEU A 25 -4.22 8.44 -4.02
N ASP A 26 -4.86 8.09 -5.15
CA ASP A 26 -5.56 9.04 -6.02
C ASP A 26 -6.71 9.73 -5.27
N ASP A 27 -7.42 9.00 -4.41
CA ASP A 27 -8.51 9.53 -3.56
C ASP A 27 -7.98 10.30 -2.33
N GLY A 28 -6.66 10.36 -2.09
CA GLY A 28 -6.06 11.03 -0.94
C GLY A 28 -6.33 10.34 0.42
N LEU A 29 -6.78 9.09 0.40
CA LEU A 29 -7.18 8.32 1.58
C LEU A 29 -5.98 7.62 2.25
N MET A 30 -4.88 7.46 1.52
CA MET A 30 -3.68 6.79 2.00
C MET A 30 -2.43 7.55 1.57
N LYS A 31 -1.33 7.32 2.28
CA LYS A 31 0.02 7.67 1.85
C LYS A 31 0.92 6.44 1.89
N ILE A 32 1.90 6.43 1.00
CA ILE A 32 2.94 5.41 0.88
C ILE A 32 4.31 6.06 1.09
N GLY A 33 5.20 5.40 1.82
CA GLY A 33 6.53 5.94 2.03
C GLY A 33 7.41 5.12 2.96
N ASP A 34 8.32 5.81 3.63
CA ASP A 34 9.26 5.24 4.59
C ASP A 34 8.76 5.48 6.02
N ILE A 35 9.08 4.58 6.95
CA ILE A 35 8.78 4.78 8.37
C ILE A 35 9.88 5.62 9.03
N LEU A 36 9.48 6.66 9.76
CA LEU A 36 10.37 7.49 10.56
C LEU A 36 9.86 7.62 12.00
N GLY A 37 10.79 7.71 12.95
CA GLY A 37 10.49 7.89 14.37
C GLY A 37 10.72 6.62 15.17
N ALA A 38 11.28 6.74 16.37
CA ALA A 38 11.57 5.60 17.24
C ALA A 38 10.39 5.25 18.18
N SER A 39 9.66 6.25 18.65
CA SER A 39 8.54 6.08 19.60
C SER A 39 7.19 6.58 19.07
N ASP A 40 7.20 7.29 17.96
CA ASP A 40 6.02 7.80 17.26
C ASP A 40 6.27 7.58 15.76
N GLU A 41 6.23 6.30 15.41
CA GLU A 41 6.44 5.81 14.05
C GLU A 41 5.37 6.42 13.14
N ARG A 42 5.82 7.17 12.14
CA ARG A 42 4.96 7.79 11.14
C ARG A 42 5.47 7.45 9.76
N VAL A 43 4.55 7.17 8.84
CA VAL A 43 4.89 7.04 7.44
C VAL A 43 5.12 8.44 6.87
N VAL A 44 6.32 8.69 6.38
CA VAL A 44 6.64 9.89 5.63
C VAL A 44 6.57 9.54 4.16
N SER A 45 5.67 10.23 3.45
CA SER A 45 5.47 10.03 2.03
C SER A 45 6.79 10.14 1.27
N TRP A 46 7.00 9.26 0.30
CA TRP A 46 8.07 9.49 -0.67
C TRP A 46 7.84 10.82 -1.38
N ASP A 47 8.92 11.58 -1.60
CA ASP A 47 8.88 12.84 -2.35
C ASP A 47 8.79 12.56 -3.86
N LEU A 48 7.67 11.98 -4.27
CA LEU A 48 7.38 11.47 -5.60
C LEU A 48 5.94 11.80 -5.99
N SER A 49 5.68 11.92 -7.30
CA SER A 49 4.32 11.86 -7.83
C SER A 49 3.70 10.49 -7.57
N ILE A 50 2.37 10.38 -7.60
CA ILE A 50 1.67 9.09 -7.44
C ILE A 50 2.14 8.07 -8.48
N ASP A 51 2.25 8.46 -9.76
CA ASP A 51 2.72 7.55 -10.80
C ASP A 51 4.15 7.04 -10.51
N ALA A 52 5.07 7.94 -10.11
CA ALA A 52 6.43 7.54 -9.76
C ALA A 52 6.51 6.69 -8.48
N ALA A 53 5.64 6.93 -7.50
CA ALA A 53 5.51 6.09 -6.32
C ALA A 53 4.97 4.70 -6.67
N MET A 54 4.02 4.61 -7.61
CA MET A 54 3.49 3.34 -8.12
C MET A 54 4.54 2.56 -8.92
N ASP A 55 5.37 3.22 -9.72
CA ASP A 55 6.49 2.59 -10.42
C ASP A 55 7.50 2.01 -9.43
N ARG A 56 7.87 2.78 -8.39
CA ARG A 56 8.75 2.29 -7.31
C ARG A 56 8.14 1.12 -6.54
N LEU A 57 6.85 1.20 -6.20
CA LEU A 57 6.14 0.11 -5.54
C LEU A 57 6.15 -1.15 -6.40
N ARG A 58 5.92 -1.03 -7.71
CA ARG A 58 5.96 -2.17 -8.63
C ARG A 58 7.35 -2.80 -8.69
N ASP A 59 8.40 -1.98 -8.79
CA ASP A 59 9.78 -2.47 -8.81
C ASP A 59 10.13 -3.27 -7.54
N LEU A 60 9.80 -2.73 -6.37
CA LEU A 60 10.05 -3.40 -5.09
C LEU A 60 9.15 -4.63 -4.89
N PHE A 61 7.83 -4.44 -4.91
CA PHE A 61 6.88 -5.49 -4.52
C PHE A 61 6.73 -6.58 -5.60
N VAL A 62 6.71 -6.21 -6.89
CA VAL A 62 6.55 -7.19 -7.97
C VAL A 62 7.90 -7.68 -8.46
N GLY A 63 8.86 -6.77 -8.66
CA GLY A 63 10.19 -7.12 -9.17
C GLY A 63 11.00 -7.99 -8.22
N HIS A 64 10.84 -7.80 -6.91
CA HIS A 64 11.53 -8.57 -5.87
C HIS A 64 10.60 -9.42 -5.01
N TYR A 65 9.42 -9.79 -5.53
CA TYR A 65 8.39 -10.50 -4.73
C TYR A 65 8.93 -11.73 -3.98
N ASP A 66 9.79 -12.51 -4.64
CA ASP A 66 10.38 -13.74 -4.09
C ASP A 66 11.61 -13.50 -3.19
N GLU A 67 12.01 -12.24 -2.99
CA GLU A 67 13.12 -11.79 -2.13
C GLU A 67 12.60 -10.78 -1.08
N PRO A 68 11.81 -11.21 -0.07
CA PRO A 68 11.11 -10.33 0.86
C PRO A 68 11.99 -9.31 1.56
N GLU A 69 13.23 -9.69 1.89
CA GLU A 69 14.23 -8.81 2.53
C GLU A 69 14.55 -7.54 1.73
N LEU A 70 14.19 -7.50 0.44
CA LEU A 70 14.39 -6.34 -0.42
C LEU A 70 13.20 -5.36 -0.40
N TRP A 71 12.02 -5.76 0.07
CA TRP A 71 10.82 -4.93 -0.04
C TRP A 71 9.91 -4.88 1.19
N ASP A 72 9.95 -5.87 2.09
CA ASP A 72 9.00 -6.01 3.20
C ASP A 72 9.06 -4.84 4.21
N LEU A 73 10.25 -4.30 4.46
CA LEU A 73 10.50 -3.15 5.32
C LEU A 73 10.77 -1.85 4.53
N ALA A 74 10.68 -1.90 3.20
CA ALA A 74 10.91 -0.76 2.32
C ALA A 74 9.62 -0.03 1.92
N ILE A 75 8.45 -0.62 2.17
CA ILE A 75 7.14 -0.09 1.75
C ILE A 75 6.25 0.04 2.98
N TRP A 76 5.95 1.27 3.38
CA TRP A 76 5.03 1.55 4.48
C TRP A 76 3.77 2.26 3.98
N LEU A 77 2.62 1.81 4.47
CA LEU A 77 1.30 2.34 4.12
C LEU A 77 0.64 2.90 5.39
N GLN A 78 0.04 4.07 5.28
CA GLN A 78 -0.73 4.67 6.37
C GLN A 78 -1.95 5.40 5.81
N LEU A 79 -3.10 5.24 6.47
CA LEU A 79 -4.26 6.06 6.15
C LEU A 79 -3.97 7.53 6.41
N THR A 80 -4.55 8.41 5.61
CA THR A 80 -4.63 9.83 5.95
C THR A 80 -5.73 10.03 6.99
N PRO A 81 -5.80 11.19 7.67
CA PRO A 81 -6.94 11.48 8.56
C PRO A 81 -8.30 11.39 7.85
N GLU A 82 -8.35 11.58 6.53
CA GLU A 82 -9.56 11.37 5.74
C GLU A 82 -9.85 9.90 5.48
N GLY A 83 -8.82 9.12 5.16
CA GLY A 83 -8.91 7.66 5.09
C GLY A 83 -9.38 7.03 6.38
N GLU A 84 -8.87 7.48 7.53
CA GLU A 84 -9.30 7.03 8.86
C GLU A 84 -10.79 7.32 9.10
N ARG A 85 -11.23 8.57 8.89
CA ARG A 85 -12.65 8.93 9.02
C ARG A 85 -13.56 8.12 8.11
N LEU A 86 -13.14 7.88 6.87
CA LEU A 86 -13.90 7.06 5.93
C LEU A 86 -13.97 5.61 6.43
N ALA A 87 -12.84 5.02 6.83
CA ALA A 87 -12.78 3.66 7.35
C ALA A 87 -13.68 3.47 8.59
N GLU A 88 -13.71 4.44 9.50
CA GLU A 88 -14.58 4.44 10.68
C GLU A 88 -16.08 4.55 10.33
N SER A 89 -16.41 5.17 9.20
CA SER A 89 -17.81 5.29 8.73
C SER A 89 -18.34 4.03 8.06
N LEU A 90 -17.46 3.13 7.63
CA LEU A 90 -17.84 1.89 6.96
C LEU A 90 -18.40 0.88 7.98
N PRO A 91 -19.46 0.12 7.63
CA PRO A 91 -19.93 -0.94 8.50
C PRO A 91 -18.79 -1.94 8.76
N HIS A 92 -18.49 -2.21 10.02
CA HIS A 92 -17.69 -3.37 10.38
C HIS A 92 -18.53 -4.61 10.02
N GLY A 93 -18.13 -5.30 8.95
CA GLY A 93 -18.90 -6.38 8.34
C GLY A 93 -19.01 -7.66 9.15
#